data_AF-R6X6M0-F1
#
_entry.id   AF-R6X6M0-F1
#
_cell.length_a   1.000
_cell.length_b   1.000
_cell.length_c   1.000
_cell.angle_alpha   90.00
_cell.angle_beta   90.00
_cell.angle_gamma   90.00
#
_symmetry.space_group_name_H-M   'P 1'
#
loop_
_entity.id
_entity.type
_entity.pdbx_description
1 polymer ?
#
loop_
_entity_poly.entity_id
_entity_poly.type
_entity_poly.pdbx_seq_one_letter_code
_entity_poly.pdbx_strand_id
1 'polypeptide(L)'
;MTKTREIYRCTVCGNVVEVVNPGAVLSCCGQPMKQMKENTTDGAKEKHVPVIEAIEGGYRVKVGSAEHPMLPEHYIQWIELLTPTDVLRHELKPGEKPEAIFLTDAKEVTAREYCNLHGLWKG
;
A
#
# COMPACT_ATOMS: atom_id res chain seq x y z
N MET A 1 13.96 0.25 -16.52
CA MET A 1 12.84 1.22 -16.61
C MET A 1 11.85 0.89 -15.52
N THR A 2 11.16 1.90 -14.99
CA THR A 2 10.07 1.70 -14.04
C THR A 2 8.89 0.99 -14.72
N LYS A 3 8.01 0.38 -13.93
CA LYS A 3 6.75 -0.21 -14.39
C LYS A 3 5.57 0.48 -13.71
N THR A 4 4.45 0.54 -14.41
CA THR A 4 3.20 1.09 -13.88
C THR A 4 2.82 0.40 -12.57
N ARG A 5 2.37 1.19 -11.59
CA ARG A 5 2.02 0.82 -10.21
C ARG A 5 3.19 0.44 -9.30
N GLU A 6 4.44 0.47 -9.75
CA GLU A 6 5.57 0.30 -8.80
C GLU A 6 5.63 1.49 -7.82
N ILE A 7 5.90 1.18 -6.55
CA ILE A 7 6.10 2.17 -5.49
C ILE A 7 7.58 2.39 -5.26
N TYR A 8 7.98 3.66 -5.13
CA TYR A 8 9.35 4.06 -4.85
C TYR A 8 9.42 5.00 -3.65
N ARG A 9 10.46 4.84 -2.82
CA ARG A 9 10.72 5.71 -1.66
C ARG A 9 12.11 6.33 -1.75
N CYS A 10 12.21 7.63 -1.48
CA CYS A 10 13.49 8.26 -1.18
C CYS A 10 13.89 7.94 0.27
N THR A 11 15.05 7.32 0.45
CA THR A 11 15.55 6.95 1.79
C THR A 11 16.11 8.13 2.59
N VAL A 12 16.21 9.32 2.00
CA VAL A 12 16.69 10.54 2.66
C VAL A 12 15.52 11.41 3.14
N CYS A 13 14.66 11.87 2.25
CA CYS A 13 13.55 12.77 2.62
C CYS A 13 12.23 12.04 2.91
N GLY A 14 12.14 10.74 2.63
CA GLY A 14 10.93 9.96 2.87
C GLY A 14 9.86 10.06 1.79
N ASN A 15 10.05 10.87 0.72
CA ASN A 15 9.10 10.95 -0.39
C ASN A 15 8.75 9.57 -0.95
N VAL A 16 7.46 9.30 -1.11
CA VAL A 16 6.93 8.08 -1.73
C VAL A 16 6.16 8.46 -2.99
N VAL A 17 6.38 7.72 -4.08
CA VAL A 17 5.67 7.91 -5.35
C VAL A 17 5.20 6.58 -5.92
N GLU A 18 4.09 6.63 -6.66
CA GLU A 18 3.63 5.55 -7.53
C GLU A 18 3.87 5.91 -8.99
N VAL A 19 4.32 4.94 -9.77
CA VAL A 19 4.54 5.11 -11.22
C VAL A 19 3.22 5.00 -11.96
N VAL A 20 2.70 6.10 -12.50
CA VAL A 20 1.49 6.10 -13.35
C VAL A 20 1.80 5.85 -14.83
N ASN A 21 3.01 6.21 -15.28
CA ASN A 21 3.51 5.94 -16.62
C ASN A 21 4.98 5.49 -16.56
N PRO A 22 5.38 4.40 -17.23
CA PRO A 22 6.77 3.91 -17.23
C PRO A 22 7.77 4.96 -17.75
N GLY A 23 9.00 4.88 -17.28
CA GLY A 23 10.06 5.79 -17.70
C GLY A 23 11.45 5.42 -17.17
N ALA A 24 12.30 6.44 -17.08
CA ALA A 24 13.68 6.33 -16.62
C ALA A 24 13.78 6.05 -15.11
N VAL A 25 15.01 5.90 -14.60
CA VAL A 25 15.28 5.74 -13.17
C VAL A 25 14.82 6.98 -12.42
N LEU A 26 14.03 6.79 -11.35
CA LEU A 26 13.60 7.89 -10.49
C LEU A 26 14.74 8.32 -9.57
N SER A 27 14.94 9.63 -9.43
CA SER A 27 15.96 10.23 -8.56
C SER A 27 15.32 11.25 -7.63
N CYS A 28 15.72 11.23 -6.37
CA CYS A 28 15.30 12.20 -5.35
C CYS A 28 16.43 12.38 -4.34
N CYS A 29 16.71 13.62 -3.94
CA CYS A 29 17.86 13.98 -3.08
C CYS A 29 19.23 13.53 -3.64
N GLY A 30 19.40 13.61 -4.96
CA GLY A 30 20.68 13.33 -5.63
C GLY A 30 21.03 11.84 -5.77
N GLN A 31 20.11 10.93 -5.44
CA GLN A 31 20.32 9.49 -5.55
C GLN A 31 19.10 8.76 -6.14
N PRO A 32 19.28 7.56 -6.71
CA PRO A 32 18.17 6.71 -7.14
C PRO A 32 17.19 6.42 -5.99
N MET A 33 15.90 6.50 -6.27
CA MET A 33 14.88 6.08 -5.29
C MET A 33 14.87 4.55 -5.12
N LYS A 34 14.59 4.07 -3.91
CA LYS A 34 14.48 2.64 -3.61
C LYS A 34 13.12 2.13 -4.10
N GLN A 35 13.11 1.10 -4.95
CA GLN A 35 11.89 0.36 -5.25
C GLN A 35 11.40 -0.37 -3.99
N MET A 36 10.15 -0.14 -3.62
CA MET A 36 9.50 -0.80 -2.49
C MET A 36 8.84 -2.08 -3.00
N LYS A 37 9.52 -3.22 -2.83
CA LYS A 37 8.96 -4.53 -3.19
C LYS A 37 8.04 -5.04 -2.08
N GLU A 38 6.86 -5.50 -2.47
CA GLU A 38 5.86 -6.06 -1.57
C GLU A 38 6.41 -7.24 -0.76
N ASN A 39 6.03 -7.34 0.52
CA ASN A 39 6.26 -8.52 1.36
C ASN A 39 7.74 -8.88 1.57
N THR A 40 8.65 -7.90 1.51
CA THR A 40 10.11 -8.12 1.62
C THR A 40 10.73 -7.68 2.95
N THR A 41 9.97 -7.02 3.83
CA THR A 41 10.45 -6.58 5.14
C THR A 41 10.23 -7.66 6.20
N ASP A 42 10.86 -7.48 7.36
CA ASP A 42 10.78 -8.36 8.53
C ASP A 42 9.57 -8.08 9.44
N GLY A 43 8.61 -7.26 8.96
CA GLY A 43 7.36 -6.99 9.66
C GLY A 43 6.51 -8.25 9.84
N ALA A 44 5.70 -8.25 10.91
CA ALA A 44 4.81 -9.36 11.24
C ALA A 44 3.71 -9.53 10.19
N LYS A 45 3.70 -10.67 9.47
CA LYS A 45 2.79 -10.91 8.33
C LYS A 45 1.33 -10.76 8.72
N GLU A 46 0.96 -11.28 9.89
CA GLU A 46 -0.40 -11.23 10.42
C GLU A 46 -0.90 -9.80 10.66
N LYS A 47 0.00 -8.81 10.80
CA LYS A 47 -0.35 -7.40 10.96
C LYS A 47 -0.25 -6.58 9.68
N HIS A 48 0.37 -7.09 8.61
CA HIS A 48 0.67 -6.27 7.43
C HIS A 48 0.07 -6.82 6.14
N VAL A 49 -0.04 -8.14 5.99
CA VAL A 49 -0.68 -8.70 4.79
C VAL A 49 -2.17 -8.32 4.81
N PRO A 50 -2.66 -7.55 3.82
CA PRO A 50 -4.07 -7.17 3.78
C PRO A 50 -4.99 -8.39 3.69
N VAL A 51 -6.13 -8.31 4.36
CA VAL A 51 -7.21 -9.31 4.30
C VAL A 51 -8.39 -8.70 3.55
N ILE A 52 -8.71 -9.31 2.40
CA ILE A 52 -9.82 -8.88 1.54
C ILE A 52 -11.08 -9.66 1.92
N GLU A 53 -12.15 -8.93 2.23
CA GLU A 53 -13.46 -9.47 2.56
C GLU A 53 -14.49 -8.91 1.56
N ALA A 54 -15.17 -9.78 0.81
CA ALA A 54 -16.23 -9.36 -0.08
C ALA A 54 -17.44 -8.85 0.72
N ILE A 55 -18.02 -7.74 0.27
CA ILE A 55 -19.22 -7.14 0.84
C ILE A 55 -20.23 -6.84 -0.28
N GLU A 56 -21.44 -6.41 0.08
CA GLU A 56 -22.39 -5.92 -0.91
C GLU A 56 -21.80 -4.69 -1.65
N GLY A 57 -21.69 -4.80 -2.97
CA GLY A 57 -21.18 -3.71 -3.83
C GLY A 57 -19.66 -3.54 -3.89
N GLY A 58 -18.86 -4.42 -3.25
CA GLY A 58 -17.41 -4.33 -3.35
C GLY A 58 -16.65 -5.13 -2.29
N TYR A 59 -15.62 -4.51 -1.71
CA TYR A 59 -14.70 -5.17 -0.77
C TYR A 59 -14.38 -4.30 0.43
N ARG A 60 -14.31 -4.92 1.61
CA ARG A 60 -13.62 -4.37 2.78
C ARG A 60 -12.21 -4.96 2.83
N VAL A 61 -11.20 -4.10 2.93
CA VAL A 61 -9.81 -4.51 3.11
C VAL A 61 -9.37 -4.11 4.51
N LYS A 62 -8.87 -5.07 5.28
CA LYS A 62 -8.31 -4.87 6.64
C LYS A 62 -6.81 -5.12 6.64
N VAL A 63 -6.07 -4.42 7.48
CA VAL A 63 -4.63 -4.61 7.67
C VAL A 63 -4.36 -4.97 9.14
N GLY A 64 -4.01 -6.22 9.49
CA GLY A 64 -4.03 -7.47 8.73
C GLY A 64 -5.06 -8.46 9.30
N SER A 65 -4.67 -9.74 9.48
CA SER A 65 -5.49 -10.72 10.22
C SER A 65 -5.50 -10.46 11.73
N ALA A 66 -4.42 -9.87 12.24
CA ALA A 66 -4.37 -9.13 13.50
C ALA A 66 -4.30 -7.63 13.19
N GLU A 67 -4.98 -6.82 13.99
CA GLU A 67 -5.06 -5.37 13.76
C GLU A 67 -3.67 -4.71 13.83
N HIS A 68 -3.32 -3.95 12.79
CA HIS A 68 -2.10 -3.17 12.76
C HIS A 68 -2.21 -1.95 13.69
N PRO A 69 -1.13 -1.53 14.38
CA PRO A 69 -1.13 -0.28 15.16
C PRO A 69 -1.44 0.95 14.29
N MET A 70 -2.23 1.90 14.81
CA MET A 70 -2.53 3.17 14.14
C MET A 70 -2.13 4.35 15.04
N LEU A 71 -0.84 4.40 15.40
CA LEU A 71 -0.24 5.42 16.27
C LEU A 71 0.43 6.53 15.45
N PRO A 72 0.61 7.76 15.98
CA PRO A 72 1.24 8.87 15.25
C PRO A 72 2.58 8.52 14.60
N GLU A 73 3.40 7.72 15.27
CA GLU A 73 4.72 7.28 14.83
C GLU A 73 4.72 5.96 14.04
N HIS A 74 3.61 5.21 14.06
CA HIS A 74 3.51 3.89 13.45
C HIS A 74 2.09 3.58 13.02
N TYR A 75 1.82 3.71 11.72
CA TYR A 75 0.48 3.54 11.16
C TYR A 75 0.53 3.12 9.70
N ILE A 76 -0.60 2.58 9.23
CA ILE A 76 -0.87 2.34 7.81
C ILE A 76 -1.22 3.68 7.19
N GLN A 77 -0.43 4.13 6.22
CA GLN A 77 -0.64 5.42 5.60
C GLN A 77 -1.71 5.38 4.52
N TRP A 78 -1.81 4.28 3.77
CA TRP A 78 -2.86 4.06 2.78
C TRP A 78 -3.07 2.57 2.51
N ILE A 79 -4.27 2.26 2.01
CA ILE A 79 -4.67 0.95 1.49
C ILE A 79 -5.08 1.15 0.03
N GLU A 80 -4.70 0.20 -0.82
CA GLU A 80 -5.13 0.13 -2.20
C GLU A 80 -5.81 -1.19 -2.52
N LEU A 81 -6.94 -1.10 -3.23
CA LEU A 81 -7.52 -2.21 -3.97
C LEU A 81 -7.13 -2.09 -5.44
N LEU A 82 -6.46 -3.10 -5.96
CA LEU A 82 -5.96 -3.17 -7.33
C LEU A 82 -6.85 -4.09 -8.15
N THR A 83 -7.39 -3.58 -9.25
CA THR A 83 -8.10 -4.37 -10.28
C THR A 83 -7.22 -4.44 -11.54
N PRO A 84 -7.60 -5.21 -12.58
CA PRO A 84 -6.87 -5.19 -13.86
C PRO A 84 -6.75 -3.79 -14.47
N THR A 85 -7.72 -2.91 -14.22
CA THR A 85 -7.84 -1.58 -14.86
C THR A 85 -7.60 -0.43 -13.90
N ASP A 86 -7.86 -0.61 -12.60
CA ASP A 86 -7.98 0.48 -11.64
C ASP A 86 -7.06 0.31 -10.42
N VAL A 87 -6.76 1.44 -9.81
CA VAL A 87 -6.17 1.56 -8.48
C VAL A 87 -7.13 2.40 -7.65
N LEU A 88 -7.80 1.78 -6.69
CA LEU A 88 -8.62 2.50 -5.72
C LEU A 88 -7.79 2.66 -4.45
N ARG A 89 -7.52 3.91 -4.04
CA ARG A 89 -6.71 4.22 -2.85
C ARG A 89 -7.56 4.88 -1.78
N HIS A 90 -7.38 4.45 -0.54
CA HIS A 90 -7.87 5.12 0.65
C HIS A 90 -6.69 5.55 1.51
N GLU A 91 -6.63 6.82 1.86
CA GLU A 91 -5.61 7.39 2.77
C GLU A 91 -6.12 7.31 4.21
N LEU A 92 -5.25 6.88 5.11
CA LEU A 92 -5.55 6.72 6.52
C LEU A 92 -4.74 7.68 7.38
N LYS A 93 -5.23 7.91 8.59
CA LYS A 93 -4.59 8.74 9.62
C LYS A 93 -4.41 7.95 10.93
N PRO A 94 -3.43 8.32 11.76
CA PRO A 94 -3.33 7.79 13.11
C PRO A 94 -4.65 7.89 13.89
N GLY A 95 -5.00 6.84 14.62
CA GLY A 95 -6.23 6.71 15.41
C GLY A 95 -7.43 6.12 14.64
N GLU A 96 -7.37 6.04 13.32
CA GLU A 96 -8.40 5.36 12.51
C GLU A 96 -8.26 3.84 12.59
N LYS A 97 -9.31 3.11 12.22
CA LYS A 97 -9.17 1.66 12.01
C LYS A 97 -8.30 1.41 10.77
N PRO A 98 -7.40 0.40 10.78
CA PRO A 98 -6.59 0.05 9.61
C PRO A 98 -7.40 -0.75 8.59
N GLU A 99 -8.51 -0.18 8.12
CA GLU A 99 -9.39 -0.80 7.14
C GLU A 99 -9.97 0.24 6.17
N ALA A 100 -10.36 -0.21 4.98
CA ALA A 100 -11.00 0.61 3.96
C ALA A 100 -12.09 -0.17 3.22
N ILE A 101 -13.11 0.55 2.76
CA ILE A 101 -14.17 0.00 1.91
C ILE A 101 -14.01 0.55 0.49
N PHE A 102 -14.06 -0.33 -0.49
CA PHE A 102 -13.96 -0.01 -1.90
C PHE A 102 -15.16 -0.56 -2.65
N LEU A 103 -15.95 0.32 -3.27
CA LEU A 103 -17.08 -0.06 -4.10
C LEU A 103 -16.62 -0.27 -5.54
N THR A 104 -16.83 -1.46 -6.08
CA THR A 104 -16.43 -1.84 -7.44
C THR A 104 -17.11 -3.15 -7.85
N ASP A 105 -17.35 -3.29 -9.15
CA ASP A 105 -17.86 -4.54 -9.75
C ASP A 105 -16.75 -5.52 -10.15
N ALA A 106 -15.48 -5.11 -10.05
CA ALA A 106 -14.33 -5.94 -10.38
C ALA A 106 -14.31 -7.24 -9.57
N LYS A 107 -14.05 -8.38 -10.22
CA LYS A 107 -14.01 -9.70 -9.57
C LYS A 107 -12.60 -10.16 -9.25
N GLU A 108 -11.65 -9.78 -10.09
CA GLU A 108 -10.22 -10.03 -9.87
C GLU A 108 -9.63 -8.84 -9.14
N VAL A 109 -9.33 -9.03 -7.85
CA VAL A 109 -8.76 -7.99 -7.00
C VAL A 109 -7.57 -8.51 -6.22
N THR A 110 -6.63 -7.62 -5.97
CA THR A 110 -5.60 -7.80 -4.93
C THR A 110 -5.55 -6.54 -4.09
N ALA A 111 -5.01 -6.61 -2.88
CA ALA A 111 -4.90 -5.45 -2.02
C ALA A 111 -3.46 -5.24 -1.60
N ARG A 112 -3.04 -3.98 -1.48
CA ARG A 112 -1.76 -3.62 -0.88
C ARG A 112 -1.91 -2.48 0.10
N GLU A 113 -1.00 -2.43 1.05
CA GLU A 113 -0.95 -1.40 2.08
C GLU A 113 0.48 -0.87 2.20
N TYR A 114 0.59 0.33 2.77
CA TYR A 114 1.89 0.89 3.12
C TYR A 114 1.96 1.33 4.59
N CYS A 115 2.78 0.64 5.36
CA CYS A 115 3.16 1.01 6.71
C CYS A 115 4.36 1.96 6.66
N ASN A 116 4.29 3.07 7.41
CA ASN A 116 5.36 4.07 7.43
C ASN A 116 6.72 3.52 7.92
N LEU A 117 6.71 2.45 8.73
CA LEU A 117 7.91 1.79 9.25
C LEU A 117 8.26 0.51 8.47
N HIS A 118 7.26 -0.33 8.17
CA HIS A 118 7.48 -1.66 7.62
C HIS A 118 7.27 -1.76 6.11
N GLY A 119 6.98 -0.65 5.43
CA GLY A 119 6.96 -0.56 3.98
C GLY A 119 5.71 -1.17 3.35
N LEU A 120 5.88 -1.73 2.15
CA LEU A 120 4.78 -2.14 1.27
C LEU A 120 4.47 -3.64 1.43
N TRP A 121 3.19 -3.97 1.58
CA TRP A 121 2.70 -5.34 1.68
C TRP A 121 1.50 -5.58 0.77
N LYS A 122 1.32 -6.83 0.34
CA LYS A 122 0.26 -7.25 -0.58
C LYS A 122 -0.34 -8.59 -0.18
N GLY A 123 -1.66 -8.70 -0.35
CA GLY A 123 -2.50 -9.88 -0.11
C GLY A 123 -3.52 -10.10 -1.22
#